data_AF-A4STX5-F1
#
_entry.id   AF-A4STX5-F1
#
_cell.length_a   1.000
_cell.length_b   1.000
_cell.length_c   1.000
_cell.angle_alpha   90.00
_cell.angle_beta   90.00
_cell.angle_gamma   90.00
#
_symmetry.space_group_name_H-M   'P 1'
#
loop_
_entity.id
_entity.type
_entity.pdbx_description
1 polymer ?
#
loop_
_entity_poly.entity_id
_entity_poly.type
_entity_poly.pdbx_seq_one_letter_code
_entity_poly.pdbx_strand_id
1 'polypeptide(L)'
;MTGLPSKKGCHVETSYYSAPEVDLALYDHVIVCLSGGKDSIAAYLRLLDMGVDRSKVEFWHHDVDGREGSSLMDWGFMRDYCNQLAEVFQVPLYFSWLEGGFEGELLKDNAYSRPHHVETPEGLLVLPRDHQRASQSTRLRFPQQSPSLQTRWCSSALKIDVGRRALNNQDRFRGKKILFVTGERREESANRAKFNQLEAHACDRRNGRTARRVDAWRPVLHWTEELVWEVLEKHRVSPPVPYRLGWSRSSCIYNSPRVWATIKHYWPERVMSIARYEQSFGVTVSRKRIDVLDLSAGVSPIRISDVDALNQVSMEQYVLPVLVPAGQKWETPPGAFGREACGSD
;
A
#
# COMPACT_ATOMS: atom_id res chain seq x y z
N MET A 1 53.30 0.29 -23.98
CA MET A 1 51.98 -0.19 -24.44
C MET A 1 51.01 -0.03 -23.28
N THR A 2 50.44 1.16 -23.12
CA THR A 2 49.05 1.49 -23.51
C THR A 2 48.00 0.73 -22.69
N GLY A 3 47.46 1.41 -21.67
CA GLY A 3 46.20 1.11 -21.03
C GLY A 3 45.59 2.42 -20.51
N LEU A 4 44.67 2.99 -21.30
CA LEU A 4 43.96 4.25 -21.03
C LEU A 4 43.23 4.23 -19.67
N PRO A 5 43.05 5.40 -19.02
CA PRO A 5 42.22 5.50 -17.83
C PRO A 5 40.75 5.32 -18.22
N SER A 6 40.10 4.26 -17.73
CA SER A 6 38.64 4.18 -17.80
C SER A 6 38.08 5.30 -16.92
N LYS A 7 37.40 6.27 -17.52
CA LYS A 7 36.49 7.17 -16.81
C LYS A 7 35.35 6.32 -16.24
N LYS A 8 35.55 5.71 -15.07
CA LYS A 8 34.44 5.27 -14.23
C LYS A 8 33.80 6.53 -13.69
N GLY A 9 32.64 6.88 -14.25
CA GLY A 9 31.74 7.82 -13.58
C GLY A 9 31.53 7.32 -12.16
N CYS A 10 31.71 8.23 -11.19
CA CYS A 10 31.44 7.97 -9.78
C CYS A 10 29.94 7.70 -9.64
N HIS A 11 29.54 6.42 -9.79
CA HIS A 11 28.22 5.98 -9.38
C HIS A 11 28.22 6.05 -7.85
N VAL A 12 27.70 7.15 -7.29
CA VAL A 12 27.36 7.18 -5.87
C VAL A 12 26.21 6.20 -5.70
N GLU A 13 26.55 4.97 -5.36
CA GLU A 13 25.63 3.91 -4.98
C GLU A 13 24.82 4.45 -3.79
N THR A 14 23.59 4.92 -4.06
CA THR A 14 22.78 5.63 -3.06
C THR A 14 21.97 4.64 -2.25
N SER A 15 22.58 3.53 -1.84
CA SER A 15 21.93 2.43 -1.13
C SER A 15 22.49 2.33 0.28
N TYR A 16 21.62 2.56 1.27
CA TYR A 16 21.96 2.55 2.68
C TYR A 16 21.03 1.58 3.41
N TYR A 17 21.63 0.55 4.00
CA TYR A 17 20.89 -0.40 4.81
C TYR A 17 20.18 0.28 5.99
N SER A 18 20.85 1.24 6.62
CA SER A 18 20.34 2.12 7.66
C SER A 18 20.53 3.57 7.24
N ALA A 19 19.46 4.35 7.29
CA ALA A 19 19.39 5.77 7.01
C ALA A 19 18.25 6.35 7.87
N PRO A 20 18.45 6.43 9.21
CA PRO A 20 17.41 6.89 10.12
C PRO A 20 17.10 8.38 9.90
N GLU A 21 18.03 9.13 9.33
CA GLU A 21 17.81 10.52 8.96
C GLU A 21 18.17 10.72 7.50
N VAL A 22 17.39 11.57 6.85
CA VAL A 22 17.60 12.03 5.49
C VAL A 22 17.37 13.53 5.52
N ASP A 23 18.27 14.30 4.92
CA ASP A 23 18.07 15.74 4.75
C ASP A 23 16.90 15.97 3.77
N LEU A 24 15.74 16.31 4.33
CA LEU A 24 14.51 16.55 3.58
C LEU A 24 14.59 17.82 2.73
N ALA A 25 15.46 18.77 3.07
CA ALA A 25 15.62 20.01 2.32
C ALA A 25 16.23 19.78 0.93
N LEU A 26 16.91 18.65 0.72
CA LEU A 26 17.49 18.26 -0.57
C LEU A 26 16.46 17.99 -1.67
N TYR A 27 15.21 17.72 -1.30
CA TYR A 27 14.18 17.28 -2.23
C TYR A 27 13.26 18.43 -2.61
N ASP A 28 12.84 18.43 -3.88
CA ASP A 28 11.84 19.34 -4.43
C ASP A 28 10.43 18.83 -4.15
N HIS A 29 10.26 17.50 -4.12
CA HIS A 29 9.01 16.82 -3.84
C HIS A 29 9.22 15.66 -2.86
N VAL A 30 8.29 15.50 -1.92
CA VAL A 30 8.23 14.36 -1.00
C VAL A 30 6.88 13.67 -1.20
N ILE A 31 6.92 12.51 -1.84
CA ILE A 31 5.73 11.73 -2.17
C ILE A 31 5.57 10.64 -1.12
N VAL A 32 4.47 10.68 -0.35
CA VAL A 32 4.17 9.64 0.64
C VAL A 32 3.09 8.70 0.13
N CYS A 33 3.41 7.41 0.03
CA CYS A 33 2.42 6.39 -0.31
C CYS A 33 1.49 6.13 0.88
N LEU A 34 0.30 6.72 0.85
CA LEU A 34 -0.69 6.65 1.91
C LEU A 34 -1.66 5.50 1.63
N SER A 35 -1.58 4.42 2.41
CA SER A 35 -2.46 3.26 2.26
C SER A 35 -3.66 3.26 3.21
N GLY A 36 -3.76 4.26 4.10
CA GLY A 36 -4.67 4.25 5.25
C GLY A 36 -4.30 3.25 6.35
N GLY A 37 -3.27 2.42 6.15
CA GLY A 37 -2.69 1.58 7.20
C GLY A 37 -1.80 2.37 8.17
N LYS A 38 -1.67 1.87 9.40
CA LYS A 38 -0.93 2.52 10.50
C LYS A 38 0.51 2.87 10.11
N ASP A 39 1.20 2.01 9.37
CA ASP A 39 2.63 2.19 9.08
C ASP A 39 2.85 3.28 8.00
N SER A 40 1.95 3.40 7.01
CA SER A 40 2.00 4.51 6.05
C SER A 40 1.67 5.86 6.69
N ILE A 41 0.75 5.88 7.66
CA ILE A 41 0.43 7.09 8.42
C ILE A 41 1.63 7.46 9.29
N ALA A 42 2.20 6.51 10.05
CA ALA A 42 3.38 6.73 10.86
C ALA A 42 4.59 7.21 10.05
N ALA A 43 4.77 6.71 8.82
CA ALA A 43 5.80 7.21 7.91
C ALA A 43 5.66 8.71 7.66
N TYR A 44 4.45 9.21 7.41
CA TYR A 44 4.19 10.65 7.28
C TYR A 44 4.37 11.41 8.59
N LEU A 45 3.81 10.91 9.70
CA LEU A 45 3.92 11.57 11.01
C LEU A 45 5.38 11.71 11.46
N ARG A 46 6.24 10.76 11.09
CA ARG A 46 7.68 10.89 11.29
C ARG A 46 8.29 12.02 10.47
N LEU A 47 7.85 12.24 9.23
CA LEU A 47 8.30 13.41 8.44
C LEU A 47 7.88 14.72 9.10
N LEU A 48 6.65 14.78 9.64
CA LEU A 48 6.17 15.94 10.40
C LEU A 48 7.04 16.21 11.62
N ASP A 49 7.36 15.17 12.40
CA ASP A 49 8.23 15.28 13.57
C ASP A 49 9.66 15.73 13.19
N MET A 50 10.11 15.40 11.99
CA MET A 50 11.40 15.85 11.44
C MET A 50 11.36 17.27 10.85
N GLY A 51 10.21 17.95 10.88
CA GLY A 51 10.08 19.31 10.36
C GLY A 51 10.09 19.39 8.84
N VAL A 52 9.52 18.39 8.15
CA VAL A 52 9.36 18.44 6.68
C VAL A 52 8.65 19.72 6.25
N ASP A 53 9.14 20.34 5.18
CA ASP A 53 8.42 21.42 4.51
C ASP A 53 7.14 20.85 3.86
N ARG A 54 6.01 21.08 4.52
CA ARG A 54 4.68 20.57 4.11
C ARG A 54 4.29 21.03 2.71
N SER A 55 4.83 22.15 2.20
CA SER A 55 4.54 22.63 0.84
C SER A 55 5.11 21.73 -0.26
N LYS A 56 6.06 20.85 0.10
CA LYS A 56 6.68 19.88 -0.81
C LYS A 56 6.07 18.48 -0.71
N VAL A 57 5.19 18.25 0.25
CA VAL A 57 4.63 16.93 0.53
C VAL A 57 3.36 16.73 -0.27
N GLU A 58 3.20 15.54 -0.86
CA GLU A 58 1.94 15.07 -1.44
C GLU A 58 1.71 13.61 -1.07
N PHE A 59 0.44 13.25 -0.90
CA PHE A 59 -0.01 11.89 -0.65
C PHE A 59 -0.40 11.22 -1.96
N TRP A 60 0.06 9.99 -2.14
CA TRP A 60 -0.36 9.13 -3.23
C TRP A 60 -1.08 7.91 -2.66
N HIS A 61 -2.33 7.71 -3.09
CA HIS A 61 -3.09 6.51 -2.80
C HIS A 61 -3.28 5.68 -4.07
N HIS A 62 -3.15 4.37 -3.95
CA HIS A 62 -3.38 3.44 -5.06
C HIS A 62 -4.69 2.70 -4.82
N ASP A 63 -5.74 3.05 -5.58
CA ASP A 63 -7.05 2.38 -5.51
C ASP A 63 -6.89 0.94 -6.06
N VAL A 64 -6.68 -0.03 -5.19
CA VAL A 64 -6.33 -1.41 -5.61
C VAL A 64 -7.45 -2.11 -6.36
N ASP A 65 -8.70 -1.82 -6.02
CA ASP A 65 -9.88 -2.36 -6.70
C ASP A 65 -10.32 -1.51 -7.90
N GLY A 66 -9.58 -0.44 -8.21
CA GLY A 66 -9.93 0.47 -9.30
C GLY A 66 -11.12 1.36 -8.97
N ARG A 67 -11.72 1.93 -10.02
CA ARG A 67 -12.89 2.83 -9.91
C ARG A 67 -14.07 2.36 -10.74
N GLU A 68 -13.98 1.14 -11.26
CA GLU A 68 -14.94 0.56 -12.20
C GLU A 68 -15.93 -0.40 -11.51
N GLY A 69 -16.16 -0.23 -10.21
CA GLY A 69 -17.26 -0.87 -9.47
C GLY A 69 -16.90 -2.09 -8.61
N SER A 70 -15.63 -2.52 -8.58
CA SER A 70 -15.17 -3.60 -7.69
C SER A 70 -14.89 -3.06 -6.28
N SER A 71 -15.18 -3.89 -5.26
CA SER A 71 -14.82 -3.70 -3.85
C SER A 71 -14.26 -4.99 -3.23
N LEU A 72 -13.65 -5.83 -4.07
CA LEU A 72 -13.26 -7.20 -3.74
C LEU A 72 -12.19 -7.28 -2.63
N MET A 73 -11.24 -6.34 -2.58
CA MET A 73 -10.04 -6.45 -1.75
C MET A 73 -9.86 -5.32 -0.73
N ASP A 74 -10.28 -4.11 -1.04
CA ASP A 74 -10.13 -2.96 -0.14
C ASP A 74 -11.38 -2.71 0.71
N TRP A 75 -11.23 -1.85 1.72
CA TRP A 75 -12.38 -1.38 2.48
C TRP A 75 -13.09 -0.28 1.69
N GLY A 76 -14.42 -0.35 1.59
CA GLY A 76 -15.21 0.61 0.80
C GLY A 76 -14.97 2.07 1.19
N PHE A 77 -14.76 2.33 2.48
CA PHE A 77 -14.46 3.68 3.00
C PHE A 77 -13.01 4.12 2.85
N MET A 78 -12.08 3.27 2.38
CA MET A 78 -10.64 3.55 2.43
C MET A 78 -10.27 4.80 1.64
N ARG A 79 -10.92 5.00 0.48
CA ARG A 79 -10.74 6.18 -0.36
C ARG A 79 -11.11 7.46 0.39
N ASP A 80 -12.30 7.49 0.98
CA ASP A 80 -12.79 8.66 1.70
C ASP A 80 -12.00 8.90 3.00
N TYR A 81 -11.60 7.84 3.69
CA TYR A 81 -10.70 7.93 4.84
C TYR A 81 -9.35 8.58 4.48
N CYS A 82 -8.74 8.19 3.34
CA CYS A 82 -7.52 8.82 2.86
C CYS A 82 -7.74 10.30 2.48
N ASN A 83 -8.89 10.66 1.86
CA ASN A 83 -9.24 12.06 1.60
C ASN A 83 -9.31 12.88 2.90
N GLN A 84 -10.01 12.38 3.92
CA GLN A 84 -10.14 13.12 5.18
C GLN A 84 -8.83 13.19 5.96
N LEU A 85 -7.98 12.15 5.91
CA LEU A 85 -6.60 12.23 6.41
C LEU A 85 -5.82 13.36 5.72
N ALA A 86 -5.90 13.42 4.39
CA ALA A 86 -5.24 14.45 3.59
C ALA A 86 -5.75 15.86 3.94
N GLU A 87 -7.05 16.03 4.13
CA GLU A 87 -7.68 17.28 4.54
C GLU A 87 -7.23 17.74 5.93
N VAL A 88 -7.29 16.84 6.92
CA VAL A 88 -6.83 17.10 8.31
C VAL A 88 -5.37 17.56 8.33
N PHE A 89 -4.52 16.91 7.54
CA PHE A 89 -3.11 17.25 7.46
C PHE A 89 -2.80 18.34 6.42
N GLN A 90 -3.81 18.84 5.70
CA GLN A 90 -3.70 19.83 4.62
C GLN A 90 -2.60 19.46 3.62
N VAL A 91 -2.56 18.20 3.21
CA VAL A 91 -1.62 17.67 2.21
C VAL A 91 -2.42 17.30 0.95
N PRO A 92 -1.98 17.70 -0.26
CA PRO A 92 -2.64 17.25 -1.48
C PRO A 92 -2.62 15.73 -1.60
N LEU A 93 -3.74 15.12 -2.01
CA LEU A 93 -3.87 13.69 -2.25
C LEU A 93 -4.16 13.44 -3.73
N TYR A 94 -3.40 12.53 -4.33
CA TYR A 94 -3.60 12.05 -5.69
C TYR A 94 -3.83 10.56 -5.71
N PHE A 95 -4.86 10.14 -6.45
CA PHE A 95 -5.16 8.74 -6.64
C PHE A 95 -4.56 8.20 -7.94
N SER A 96 -4.30 6.91 -7.95
CA SER A 96 -3.92 6.21 -9.17
C SER A 96 -4.38 4.76 -9.11
N TRP A 97 -4.74 4.20 -10.26
CA TRP A 97 -5.23 2.83 -10.34
C TRP A 97 -4.96 2.20 -11.69
N LEU A 98 -5.08 0.88 -11.72
CA LEU A 98 -5.23 0.12 -12.95
C LEU A 98 -6.72 0.00 -13.23
N GLU A 99 -7.16 0.31 -14.44
CA GLU A 99 -8.58 0.19 -14.81
C GLU A 99 -9.09 -1.24 -14.61
N GLY A 100 -10.21 -1.40 -13.91
CA GLY A 100 -10.76 -2.67 -13.46
C GLY A 100 -10.09 -3.23 -12.19
N GLY A 101 -8.99 -2.62 -11.73
CA GLY A 101 -8.33 -2.94 -10.47
C GLY A 101 -7.95 -4.41 -10.30
N PHE A 102 -8.05 -4.87 -9.05
CA PHE A 102 -7.73 -6.24 -8.68
C PHE A 102 -8.59 -7.25 -9.42
N GLU A 103 -9.91 -7.07 -9.43
CA GLU A 103 -10.85 -8.03 -10.02
C GLU A 103 -10.72 -8.08 -11.54
N GLY A 104 -10.54 -6.92 -12.19
CA GLY A 104 -10.26 -6.84 -13.63
C GLY A 104 -8.96 -7.55 -14.02
N GLU A 105 -7.90 -7.44 -13.20
CA GLU A 105 -6.69 -8.24 -13.41
C GLU A 105 -6.90 -9.72 -13.09
N LEU A 106 -7.63 -10.05 -12.02
CA LEU A 106 -7.95 -11.41 -11.61
C LEU A 106 -8.64 -12.19 -12.73
N LEU A 107 -9.61 -11.55 -13.38
CA LEU A 107 -10.43 -12.10 -14.47
C LEU A 107 -9.79 -11.97 -15.86
N LYS A 108 -8.55 -11.50 -15.93
CA LYS A 108 -7.86 -11.36 -17.21
C LYS A 108 -7.64 -12.73 -17.84
N ASP A 109 -8.17 -12.92 -19.04
CA ASP A 109 -8.00 -14.11 -19.86
C ASP A 109 -7.56 -13.76 -21.28
N ASN A 110 -6.40 -14.28 -21.67
CA ASN A 110 -5.73 -14.04 -22.95
C ASN A 110 -5.79 -12.56 -23.42
N ALA A 111 -5.57 -11.65 -22.47
CA ALA A 111 -5.76 -10.21 -22.70
C ALA A 111 -4.58 -9.40 -22.17
N TYR A 112 -4.48 -8.17 -22.66
CA TYR A 112 -3.55 -7.18 -22.12
C TYR A 112 -4.09 -6.61 -20.81
N SER A 113 -3.19 -6.17 -19.93
CA SER A 113 -3.59 -5.33 -18.80
C SER A 113 -4.16 -4.01 -19.31
N ARG A 114 -5.19 -3.51 -18.64
CA ARG A 114 -5.93 -2.29 -19.01
C ARG A 114 -5.09 -1.02 -18.78
N PRO A 115 -5.56 0.17 -19.23
CA PRO A 115 -4.89 1.43 -18.98
C PRO A 115 -4.67 1.73 -17.49
N HIS A 116 -3.61 2.47 -17.19
CA HIS A 116 -3.44 3.05 -15.86
C HIS A 116 -4.04 4.46 -15.83
N HIS A 117 -4.61 4.83 -14.71
CA HIS A 117 -5.15 6.15 -14.44
C HIS A 117 -4.32 6.78 -13.31
N VAL A 118 -3.90 8.03 -13.49
CA VAL A 118 -3.06 8.75 -12.53
C VAL A 118 -3.56 10.18 -12.39
N GLU A 119 -4.08 10.53 -11.23
CA GLU A 119 -4.39 11.92 -10.91
C GLU A 119 -3.10 12.70 -10.66
N THR A 120 -3.11 13.95 -11.08
CA THR A 120 -2.00 14.90 -11.00
C THR A 120 -2.56 16.28 -10.67
N PRO A 121 -1.71 17.25 -10.25
CA PRO A 121 -2.14 18.64 -10.10
C PRO A 121 -2.78 19.21 -11.40
N GLU A 122 -2.38 18.70 -12.56
CA GLU A 122 -2.85 19.14 -13.87
C GLU A 122 -4.09 18.38 -14.39
N GLY A 123 -4.58 17.39 -13.64
CA GLY A 123 -5.74 16.56 -14.00
C GLY A 123 -5.43 15.07 -14.10
N LEU A 124 -6.31 14.32 -14.77
CA LEU A 124 -6.22 12.87 -14.89
C LEU A 124 -5.41 12.45 -16.13
N LEU A 125 -4.32 11.71 -15.91
CA LEU A 125 -3.56 11.04 -16.97
C LEU A 125 -4.11 9.63 -17.19
N VAL A 126 -4.54 9.32 -18.41
CA VAL A 126 -4.87 7.97 -18.85
C VAL A 126 -3.72 7.42 -19.68
N LEU A 127 -3.07 6.37 -19.17
CA LEU A 127 -1.86 5.79 -19.73
C LEU A 127 -2.19 4.43 -20.37
N PRO A 128 -2.50 4.39 -21.68
CA PRO A 128 -2.87 3.16 -22.37
C PRO A 128 -1.73 2.14 -22.33
N ARG A 129 -2.09 0.86 -22.49
CA ARG A 129 -1.11 -0.21 -22.59
C ARG A 129 -0.48 -0.19 -23.97
N ASP A 130 0.85 -0.21 -24.00
CA ASP A 130 1.61 -0.35 -25.24
C ASP A 130 1.63 -1.83 -25.67
N HIS A 131 0.82 -2.17 -26.67
CA HIS A 131 0.70 -3.55 -27.18
C HIS A 131 1.93 -4.02 -27.96
N GLN A 132 2.86 -3.12 -28.34
CA GLN A 132 4.13 -3.52 -28.97
C GLN A 132 5.14 -4.01 -27.92
N ARG A 133 5.00 -3.57 -26.66
CA ARG A 133 5.92 -3.91 -25.55
C ARG A 133 5.28 -4.82 -24.51
N ALA A 134 3.97 -4.96 -24.52
CA ALA A 134 3.23 -5.84 -23.64
C ALA A 134 2.92 -7.17 -24.33
N SER A 135 2.70 -8.21 -23.52
CA SER A 135 2.13 -9.47 -23.98
C SER A 135 0.75 -9.68 -23.37
N GLN A 136 -0.11 -10.39 -24.10
CA GLN A 136 -1.33 -10.96 -23.55
C GLN A 136 -0.98 -12.01 -22.50
N SER A 137 -1.80 -12.11 -21.45
CA SER A 137 -1.66 -13.16 -20.45
C SER A 137 -2.99 -13.48 -19.80
N THR A 138 -3.08 -14.69 -19.24
CA THR A 138 -4.20 -15.15 -18.41
C THR A 138 -3.77 -15.14 -16.95
N ARG A 139 -4.64 -14.66 -16.06
CA ARG A 139 -4.51 -14.85 -14.61
C ARG A 139 -5.43 -15.98 -14.15
N LEU A 140 -6.74 -15.71 -14.10
CA LEU A 140 -7.78 -16.64 -13.62
C LEU A 140 -7.37 -17.40 -12.36
N ARG A 141 -6.75 -16.68 -11.42
CA ARG A 141 -6.33 -17.19 -10.11
C ARG A 141 -5.92 -16.04 -9.19
N PHE A 142 -6.21 -16.20 -7.91
CA PHE A 142 -5.77 -15.25 -6.90
C PHE A 142 -4.23 -15.14 -6.83
N PRO A 143 -3.69 -13.95 -6.47
CA PRO A 143 -2.29 -13.84 -6.12
C PRO A 143 -2.02 -14.72 -4.90
N GLN A 144 -0.83 -15.31 -4.86
CA GLN A 144 -0.50 -16.28 -3.82
C GLN A 144 0.32 -15.64 -2.71
N GLN A 145 0.22 -16.22 -1.51
CA GLN A 145 0.99 -15.84 -0.33
C GLN A 145 2.48 -16.17 -0.52
N SER A 146 3.20 -15.30 -1.23
CA SER A 146 4.60 -15.50 -1.63
C SER A 146 5.40 -14.21 -1.52
N PRO A 147 6.71 -14.29 -1.20
CA PRO A 147 7.61 -13.13 -1.30
C PRO A 147 7.82 -12.69 -2.77
N SER A 148 7.63 -13.59 -3.74
CA SER A 148 7.76 -13.27 -5.15
C SER A 148 6.65 -12.34 -5.61
N LEU A 149 7.00 -11.16 -6.10
CA LEU A 149 6.07 -10.18 -6.66
C LEU A 149 5.39 -10.67 -7.94
N GLN A 150 6.00 -11.61 -8.67
CA GLN A 150 5.35 -12.23 -9.84
C GLN A 150 4.15 -13.07 -9.42
N THR A 151 4.28 -13.81 -8.31
CA THR A 151 3.22 -14.66 -7.75
C THR A 151 2.23 -13.84 -6.92
N ARG A 152 2.73 -12.85 -6.18
CA ARG A 152 1.93 -11.84 -5.47
C ARG A 152 1.72 -10.61 -6.34
N TRP A 153 1.01 -10.83 -7.44
CA TRP A 153 0.86 -9.82 -8.46
C TRP A 153 0.09 -8.58 -7.99
N CYS A 154 -0.75 -8.69 -6.94
CA CYS A 154 -1.49 -7.56 -6.38
C CYS A 154 -0.58 -6.41 -5.92
N SER A 155 0.60 -6.70 -5.37
CA SER A 155 1.57 -5.65 -5.06
C SER A 155 2.25 -5.12 -6.33
N SER A 156 2.63 -6.03 -7.24
CA SER A 156 3.39 -5.65 -8.43
C SER A 156 2.58 -4.80 -9.41
N ALA A 157 1.34 -5.21 -9.72
CA ALA A 157 0.52 -4.63 -10.76
C ALA A 157 -0.33 -3.47 -10.24
N LEU A 158 -0.80 -3.54 -8.99
CA LEU A 158 -1.79 -2.59 -8.46
C LEU A 158 -1.19 -1.54 -7.52
N LYS A 159 0.09 -1.68 -7.14
CA LYS A 159 0.79 -0.71 -6.27
C LYS A 159 2.09 -0.25 -6.90
N ILE A 160 3.00 -1.18 -7.16
CA ILE A 160 4.35 -0.85 -7.65
C ILE A 160 4.31 -0.32 -9.08
N ASP A 161 3.64 -1.01 -10.02
CA ASP A 161 3.57 -0.55 -11.42
C ASP A 161 2.79 0.77 -11.50
N VAL A 162 1.65 0.88 -10.80
CA VAL A 162 0.86 2.12 -10.71
C VAL A 162 1.70 3.30 -10.25
N GLY A 163 2.40 3.20 -9.11
CA GLY A 163 3.29 4.25 -8.63
C GLY A 163 4.45 4.54 -9.58
N ARG A 164 5.03 3.53 -10.23
CA ARG A 164 6.07 3.72 -11.25
C ARG A 164 5.56 4.46 -12.47
N ARG A 165 4.35 4.14 -12.94
CA ARG A 165 3.70 4.80 -14.07
C ARG A 165 3.42 6.26 -13.72
N ALA A 166 2.95 6.54 -12.51
CA ALA A 166 2.76 7.91 -12.03
C ALA A 166 4.07 8.71 -11.99
N LEU A 167 5.16 8.16 -11.43
CA LEU A 167 6.47 8.83 -11.40
C LEU A 167 7.07 9.10 -12.79
N ASN A 168 6.84 8.20 -13.75
CA ASN A 168 7.49 8.26 -15.05
C ASN A 168 6.79 9.16 -16.06
N ASN A 169 5.50 9.45 -15.89
CA ASN A 169 4.67 10.09 -16.91
C ASN A 169 4.19 11.50 -16.51
N GLN A 170 4.86 12.13 -15.53
CA GLN A 170 4.57 13.50 -15.10
C GLN A 170 5.75 14.43 -15.41
N ASP A 171 5.50 15.45 -16.23
CA ASP A 171 6.53 16.38 -16.68
C ASP A 171 7.07 17.27 -15.55
N ARG A 172 6.26 17.54 -14.53
CA ARG A 172 6.65 18.30 -13.33
C ARG A 172 7.83 17.70 -12.56
N PHE A 173 8.12 16.41 -12.79
CA PHE A 173 9.24 15.71 -12.18
C PHE A 173 10.55 15.76 -12.97
N ARG A 174 10.57 16.34 -14.17
CA ARG A 174 11.80 16.49 -14.96
C ARG A 174 12.73 17.51 -14.30
N GLY A 175 14.00 17.18 -14.15
CA GLY A 175 14.99 18.03 -13.49
C GLY A 175 14.87 18.09 -11.96
N LYS A 176 13.96 17.33 -11.35
CA LYS A 176 13.65 17.40 -9.91
C LYS A 176 14.26 16.25 -9.11
N LYS A 177 14.38 16.49 -7.80
CA LYS A 177 14.75 15.52 -6.77
C LYS A 177 13.51 15.14 -5.98
N ILE A 178 13.18 13.85 -5.98
CA ILE A 178 11.97 13.30 -5.38
C ILE A 178 12.36 12.29 -4.31
N LEU A 179 11.80 12.47 -3.11
CA LEU A 179 11.83 11.48 -2.05
C LEU A 179 10.53 10.69 -2.11
N PHE A 180 10.62 9.40 -2.40
CA PHE A 180 9.48 8.50 -2.47
C PHE A 180 9.40 7.68 -1.19
N VAL A 181 8.39 7.96 -0.36
CA VAL A 181 8.27 7.48 1.01
C VAL A 181 7.24 6.37 1.11
N THR A 182 7.65 5.24 1.71
CA THR A 182 6.79 4.09 1.97
C THR A 182 6.95 3.62 3.42
N GLY A 183 5.90 3.00 3.97
CA GLY A 183 5.83 2.62 5.39
C GLY A 183 6.18 1.18 5.71
N GLU A 184 6.98 0.46 4.91
CA GLU A 184 7.35 -0.90 5.28
C GLU A 184 8.28 -0.95 6.49
N ARG A 185 8.10 -1.96 7.35
CA ARG A 185 8.95 -2.26 8.50
C ARG A 185 9.60 -3.63 8.37
N ARG A 186 10.82 -3.76 8.90
CA ARG A 186 11.58 -5.02 8.88
C ARG A 186 10.91 -6.13 9.69
N GLU A 187 10.29 -5.76 10.81
CA GLU A 187 9.59 -6.68 11.71
C GLU A 187 8.42 -7.42 11.03
N GLU A 188 7.85 -6.87 9.95
CA GLU A 188 6.68 -7.46 9.31
C GLU A 188 6.95 -8.77 8.57
N SER A 189 8.21 -9.06 8.18
CA SER A 189 8.58 -10.36 7.58
C SER A 189 10.09 -10.53 7.41
N ALA A 190 10.55 -11.78 7.35
CA ALA A 190 11.94 -12.13 7.01
C ALA A 190 12.43 -11.55 5.66
N ASN A 191 11.52 -11.31 4.71
CA ASN A 191 11.89 -10.67 3.45
C ASN A 191 12.12 -9.16 3.61
N ARG A 192 11.24 -8.49 4.37
CA ARG A 192 11.38 -7.05 4.66
C ARG A 192 12.57 -6.77 5.57
N ALA A 193 13.01 -7.73 6.37
CA ALA A 193 14.23 -7.66 7.16
C ALA A 193 15.49 -7.34 6.34
N LYS A 194 15.47 -7.55 5.01
CA LYS A 194 16.60 -7.30 4.10
C LYS A 194 16.55 -5.96 3.37
N PHE A 195 15.47 -5.18 3.54
CA PHE A 195 15.30 -3.93 2.81
C PHE A 195 16.33 -2.88 3.23
N ASN A 196 16.84 -2.12 2.25
CA ASN A 196 17.56 -0.89 2.53
C ASN A 196 16.59 0.17 3.07
N GLN A 197 17.06 1.03 3.97
CA GLN A 197 16.24 2.11 4.45
C GLN A 197 16.15 3.24 3.42
N LEU A 198 17.26 3.56 2.76
CA LEU A 198 17.33 4.52 1.66
C LEU A 198 17.97 3.84 0.46
N GLU A 199 17.38 3.92 -0.72
CA GLU A 199 17.97 3.41 -1.95
C GLU A 199 17.53 4.22 -3.17
N ALA A 200 18.29 4.16 -4.27
CA ALA A 200 17.79 4.71 -5.53
C ALA A 200 16.50 3.96 -5.95
N HIS A 201 15.43 4.71 -6.20
CA HIS A 201 14.17 4.11 -6.64
C HIS A 201 14.30 3.56 -8.06
N ALA A 202 13.50 2.56 -8.43
CA ALA A 202 13.53 1.94 -9.77
C ALA A 202 13.24 2.93 -10.93
N CYS A 203 12.54 4.04 -10.63
CA CYS A 203 12.28 5.13 -11.57
C CYS A 203 13.35 6.22 -11.57
N ASP A 204 14.45 6.05 -10.84
CA ASP A 204 15.58 6.97 -10.88
C ASP A 204 16.17 7.02 -12.30
N ARG A 205 16.31 8.24 -12.80
CA ARG A 205 16.89 8.56 -14.10
C ARG A 205 17.78 9.78 -13.97
N ARG A 206 18.52 9.92 -12.85
CA ARG A 206 19.34 11.12 -12.57
C ARG A 206 20.45 11.35 -13.60
N ASN A 207 20.88 10.28 -14.27
CA ASN A 207 21.89 10.31 -15.33
C ASN A 207 21.27 10.36 -16.75
N GLY A 208 19.94 10.48 -16.87
CA GLY A 208 19.23 10.52 -18.14
C GLY A 208 19.04 11.95 -18.69
N ARG A 209 18.58 12.05 -19.95
CA ARG A 209 18.38 13.34 -20.66
C ARG A 209 17.43 14.30 -19.95
N THR A 210 16.35 13.79 -19.36
CA THR A 210 15.37 14.58 -18.59
C THR A 210 15.59 14.44 -17.08
N ALA A 211 16.86 14.32 -16.67
CA ALA A 211 17.37 13.97 -15.34
C ALA A 211 16.33 14.07 -14.21
N ARG A 212 15.95 12.94 -13.62
CA ARG A 212 15.05 12.89 -12.46
C ARG A 212 15.67 12.02 -11.39
N ARG A 213 15.99 12.61 -10.25
CA ARG A 213 16.48 11.88 -9.09
C ARG A 213 15.29 11.39 -8.28
N VAL A 214 15.20 10.09 -8.07
CA VAL A 214 14.17 9.49 -7.21
C VAL A 214 14.87 8.58 -6.21
N ASP A 215 14.81 8.94 -4.93
CA ASP A 215 15.28 8.10 -3.84
C ASP A 215 14.06 7.51 -3.12
N ALA A 216 14.08 6.21 -2.88
CA ALA A 216 13.09 5.51 -2.09
C ALA A 216 13.54 5.49 -0.62
N TRP A 217 12.70 5.99 0.27
CA TRP A 217 13.00 6.01 1.70
C TRP A 217 11.90 5.38 2.52
N ARG A 218 12.32 4.56 3.48
CA ARG A 218 11.49 3.91 4.47
C ARG A 218 11.84 4.51 5.83
N PRO A 219 11.33 5.71 6.17
CA PRO A 219 11.30 6.13 7.57
C PRO A 219 10.54 5.02 8.31
N VAL A 220 10.58 4.85 9.60
CA VAL A 220 9.90 3.72 10.29
C VAL A 220 10.37 2.28 9.93
N LEU A 221 11.30 2.05 8.98
CA LEU A 221 11.75 0.69 8.63
C LEU A 221 12.30 -0.11 9.84
N HIS A 222 12.97 0.60 10.75
CA HIS A 222 13.52 0.06 12.00
C HIS A 222 12.62 0.24 13.21
N TRP A 223 11.43 0.83 13.05
CA TRP A 223 10.50 1.02 14.16
C TRP A 223 9.84 -0.31 14.53
N THR A 224 9.70 -0.52 15.83
CA THR A 224 8.83 -1.56 16.37
C THR A 224 7.37 -1.17 16.17
N GLU A 225 6.45 -2.10 16.36
CA GLU A 225 5.02 -1.78 16.31
C GLU A 225 4.60 -0.79 17.41
N GLU A 226 5.23 -0.83 18.58
CA GLU A 226 4.97 0.10 19.69
C GLU A 226 5.21 1.55 19.25
N LEU A 227 6.36 1.83 18.62
CA LEU A 227 6.69 3.18 18.13
C LEU A 227 5.70 3.68 17.06
N VAL A 228 5.12 2.76 16.28
CA VAL A 228 4.08 3.11 15.30
C VAL A 228 2.80 3.56 16.02
N TRP A 229 2.36 2.82 17.04
CA TRP A 229 1.19 3.22 17.82
C TRP A 229 1.44 4.49 18.63
N GLU A 230 2.62 4.64 19.24
CA GLU A 230 3.02 5.84 19.98
C GLU A 230 2.99 7.10 19.10
N VAL A 231 3.45 7.03 17.85
CA VAL A 231 3.38 8.21 16.96
C VAL A 231 1.93 8.54 16.57
N LEU A 232 1.09 7.52 16.34
CA LEU A 232 -0.33 7.74 16.06
C LEU A 232 -1.02 8.38 17.27
N GLU A 233 -0.74 7.90 18.48
CA GLU A 233 -1.23 8.46 19.74
C GLU A 233 -0.77 9.91 19.93
N LYS A 234 0.53 10.17 19.76
CA LYS A 234 1.14 11.50 19.88
C LYS A 234 0.44 12.54 18.99
N HIS A 235 0.13 12.15 17.75
CA HIS A 235 -0.56 13.01 16.78
C HIS A 235 -2.09 12.87 16.83
N ARG A 236 -2.60 12.12 17.81
CA ARG A 236 -4.02 11.82 18.02
C ARG A 236 -4.73 11.26 16.80
N VAL A 237 -4.02 10.60 15.88
CA VAL A 237 -4.68 9.91 14.76
C VAL A 237 -5.46 8.74 15.31
N SER A 238 -6.77 8.73 15.08
CA SER A 238 -7.63 7.62 15.47
C SER A 238 -7.10 6.32 14.85
N PRO A 239 -7.04 5.21 15.62
CA PRO A 239 -6.68 3.93 15.04
C PRO A 239 -7.55 3.62 13.81
N PRO A 240 -6.95 3.27 12.65
CA PRO A 240 -7.75 2.99 11.46
C PRO A 240 -8.70 1.81 11.73
N VAL A 241 -9.89 1.88 11.12
CA VAL A 241 -11.01 0.94 11.38
C VAL A 241 -10.59 -0.53 11.38
N PRO A 242 -9.79 -1.07 10.43
CA PRO A 242 -9.42 -2.48 10.46
C PRO A 242 -8.79 -2.90 11.79
N TYR A 243 -7.93 -2.06 12.37
CA TYR A 243 -7.29 -2.33 13.66
C TYR A 243 -8.29 -2.26 14.82
N ARG A 244 -9.28 -1.36 14.76
CA ARG A 244 -10.39 -1.29 15.74
C ARG A 244 -11.25 -2.54 15.72
N LEU A 245 -11.35 -3.21 14.57
CA LEU A 245 -12.06 -4.48 14.41
C LEU A 245 -11.22 -5.71 14.83
N GLY A 246 -9.96 -5.52 15.21
CA GLY A 246 -9.06 -6.60 15.64
C GLY A 246 -8.09 -7.10 14.57
N TRP A 247 -8.02 -6.48 13.39
CA TRP A 247 -7.04 -6.86 12.37
C TRP A 247 -5.67 -6.29 12.71
N SER A 248 -4.62 -7.10 12.60
CA SER A 248 -3.25 -6.61 12.72
C SER A 248 -2.75 -5.88 11.46
N ARG A 249 -3.51 -5.94 10.36
CA ARG A 249 -3.17 -5.34 9.05
C ARG A 249 -4.43 -4.91 8.31
N SER A 250 -4.34 -3.79 7.57
CA SER A 250 -5.49 -3.18 6.91
C SER A 250 -6.16 -4.11 5.87
N SER A 251 -5.49 -4.62 4.84
CA SER A 251 -6.14 -5.52 3.85
C SER A 251 -5.11 -6.37 3.09
N CYS A 252 -5.37 -7.68 2.89
CA CYS A 252 -4.58 -8.53 1.99
C CYS A 252 -5.14 -9.94 1.77
N ILE A 253 -4.59 -10.65 0.79
CA ILE A 253 -4.71 -12.13 0.62
C ILE A 253 -4.07 -12.95 1.75
N TYR A 254 -3.39 -12.29 2.70
CA TYR A 254 -2.71 -12.92 3.85
C TYR A 254 -3.62 -13.07 5.09
N ASN A 255 -4.93 -13.03 4.90
CA ASN A 255 -5.89 -13.24 5.98
C ASN A 255 -5.66 -14.62 6.64
N SER A 256 -5.65 -14.62 7.97
CA SER A 256 -5.59 -15.85 8.77
C SER A 256 -6.93 -16.59 8.72
N PRO A 257 -6.97 -17.88 9.12
CA PRO A 257 -8.22 -18.62 9.34
C PRO A 257 -9.23 -17.85 10.21
N ARG A 258 -8.74 -17.17 11.25
CA ARG A 258 -9.59 -16.39 12.18
C ARG A 258 -10.16 -15.14 11.52
N VAL A 259 -9.37 -14.45 10.70
CA VAL A 259 -9.86 -13.33 9.90
C VAL A 259 -10.93 -13.82 8.91
N TRP A 260 -10.70 -14.94 8.20
CA TRP A 260 -11.73 -15.51 7.32
C TRP A 260 -13.02 -15.89 8.05
N ALA A 261 -12.92 -16.49 9.23
CA ALA A 261 -14.09 -16.76 10.08
C ALA A 261 -14.83 -15.49 10.50
N THR A 262 -14.09 -14.41 10.77
CA THR A 262 -14.67 -13.11 11.12
C THR A 262 -15.39 -12.50 9.93
N ILE A 263 -14.78 -12.50 8.73
CA ILE A 263 -15.43 -12.01 7.51
C ILE A 263 -16.67 -12.86 7.22
N LYS A 264 -16.60 -14.19 7.35
CA LYS A 264 -17.76 -15.08 7.14
C LYS A 264 -18.91 -14.79 8.11
N HIS A 265 -18.58 -14.43 9.35
CA HIS A 265 -19.57 -14.13 10.38
C HIS A 265 -20.28 -12.80 10.16
N TYR A 266 -19.53 -11.73 9.85
CA TYR A 266 -20.07 -10.36 9.75
C TYR A 266 -20.44 -9.94 8.31
N TRP A 267 -19.77 -10.47 7.30
CA TRP A 267 -19.91 -10.14 5.88
C TRP A 267 -19.87 -11.40 5.00
N PRO A 268 -20.81 -12.34 5.17
CA PRO A 268 -20.80 -13.62 4.48
C PRO A 268 -20.73 -13.48 2.96
N GLU A 269 -21.36 -12.44 2.39
CA GLU A 269 -21.35 -12.15 0.96
C GLU A 269 -19.93 -11.94 0.40
N ARG A 270 -19.02 -11.34 1.18
CA ARG A 270 -17.63 -11.12 0.78
C ARG A 270 -16.86 -12.43 0.68
N VAL A 271 -16.99 -13.30 1.68
CA VAL A 271 -16.34 -14.63 1.65
C VAL A 271 -16.91 -15.48 0.51
N MET A 272 -18.23 -15.41 0.29
CA MET A 272 -18.87 -16.14 -0.82
C MET A 272 -18.38 -15.67 -2.19
N SER A 273 -18.09 -14.37 -2.37
CA SER A 273 -17.48 -13.86 -3.60
C SER A 273 -16.12 -14.50 -3.87
N ILE A 274 -15.26 -14.56 -2.85
CA ILE A 274 -13.93 -15.20 -2.95
C ILE A 274 -14.08 -16.70 -3.26
N ALA A 275 -14.96 -17.41 -2.53
CA ALA A 275 -15.18 -18.84 -2.72
C ALA A 275 -15.67 -19.19 -4.15
N ARG A 276 -16.55 -18.37 -4.73
CA ARG A 276 -17.00 -18.54 -6.13
C ARG A 276 -15.84 -18.45 -7.11
N TYR A 277 -14.92 -17.51 -6.88
CA TYR A 277 -13.72 -17.41 -7.72
C TYR A 277 -12.82 -18.61 -7.56
N GLU A 278 -12.56 -19.07 -6.32
CA GLU A 278 -11.76 -20.29 -6.09
C GLU A 278 -12.34 -21.51 -6.81
N GLN A 279 -13.67 -21.67 -6.76
CA GLN A 279 -14.38 -22.72 -7.48
C GLN A 279 -14.22 -22.58 -9.00
N SER A 280 -14.45 -21.38 -9.55
CA SER A 280 -14.37 -21.12 -10.99
C SER A 280 -12.96 -21.33 -11.57
N PHE A 281 -11.93 -21.01 -10.79
CA PHE A 281 -10.53 -21.14 -11.18
C PHE A 281 -9.95 -22.53 -10.92
N GLY A 282 -10.61 -23.34 -10.09
CA GLY A 282 -10.12 -24.64 -9.64
C GLY A 282 -8.88 -24.55 -8.73
N VAL A 283 -8.61 -23.38 -8.16
CA VAL A 283 -7.45 -23.11 -7.28
C VAL A 283 -7.83 -22.14 -6.17
N THR A 284 -7.18 -22.24 -5.01
CA THR A 284 -7.50 -21.43 -3.83
C THR A 284 -6.48 -20.31 -3.58
N VAL A 285 -6.87 -19.33 -2.76
CA VAL A 285 -5.99 -18.28 -2.20
C VAL A 285 -4.92 -18.91 -1.31
N SER A 286 -5.29 -19.99 -0.60
CA SER A 286 -4.38 -20.75 0.25
C SER A 286 -3.49 -21.68 -0.54
N ARG A 287 -2.20 -21.69 -0.21
CA ARG A 287 -1.25 -22.62 -0.83
C ARG A 287 -1.47 -24.07 -0.38
N LYS A 288 -2.23 -24.29 0.70
CA LYS A 288 -2.64 -25.60 1.19
C LYS A 288 -3.81 -26.19 0.41
N ARG A 289 -4.32 -25.48 -0.62
CA ARG A 289 -5.48 -25.90 -1.43
C ARG A 289 -6.76 -26.11 -0.61
N ILE A 290 -6.88 -25.37 0.49
CA ILE A 290 -8.08 -25.29 1.31
C ILE A 290 -8.81 -24.01 0.86
N ASP A 291 -10.09 -24.09 0.55
CA ASP A 291 -10.88 -22.92 0.18
C ASP A 291 -11.19 -22.03 1.39
N VAL A 292 -11.60 -20.79 1.15
CA VAL A 292 -11.83 -19.83 2.23
C VAL A 292 -12.97 -20.21 3.17
N LEU A 293 -13.95 -21.02 2.72
CA LEU A 293 -15.04 -21.49 3.56
C LEU A 293 -14.54 -22.57 4.53
N ASP A 294 -13.71 -23.48 4.06
CA ASP A 294 -13.09 -24.53 4.86
C ASP A 294 -12.00 -24.00 5.79
N LEU A 295 -11.23 -22.99 5.37
CA LEU A 295 -10.26 -22.30 6.25
C LEU A 295 -10.93 -21.71 7.50
N SER A 296 -12.19 -21.31 7.39
CA SER A 296 -12.96 -20.75 8.50
C SER A 296 -13.74 -21.80 9.30
N ALA A 297 -13.77 -23.06 8.86
CA ALA A 297 -14.57 -24.10 9.49
C ALA A 297 -14.03 -24.43 10.89
N GLY A 298 -14.90 -24.37 11.90
CA GLY A 298 -14.53 -24.66 13.30
C GLY A 298 -13.65 -23.59 13.97
N VAL A 299 -13.39 -22.45 13.30
CA VAL A 299 -12.61 -21.34 13.87
C VAL A 299 -13.56 -20.27 14.41
N SER A 300 -13.37 -19.87 15.67
CA SER A 300 -14.17 -18.80 16.29
C SER A 300 -13.81 -17.42 15.72
N PRO A 301 -14.79 -16.60 15.31
CA PRO A 301 -14.51 -15.25 14.80
C PRO A 301 -13.95 -14.34 15.91
N ILE A 302 -13.31 -13.24 15.50
CA ILE A 302 -12.98 -12.14 16.41
C ILE A 302 -14.30 -11.54 16.91
N ARG A 303 -14.42 -11.36 18.23
CA ARG A 303 -15.55 -10.67 18.83
C ARG A 303 -15.33 -9.17 18.71
N ILE A 304 -16.11 -8.50 17.87
CA ILE A 304 -16.02 -7.06 17.64
C ILE A 304 -16.93 -6.34 18.65
N SER A 305 -16.34 -5.52 19.51
CA SER A 305 -17.07 -4.67 20.49
C SER A 305 -17.28 -3.24 20.01
N ASP A 306 -16.47 -2.77 19.06
CA ASP A 306 -16.57 -1.44 18.48
C ASP A 306 -17.63 -1.42 17.37
N VAL A 307 -18.88 -1.16 17.78
CA VAL A 307 -20.04 -1.17 16.90
C VAL A 307 -19.97 -0.06 15.84
N ASP A 308 -19.38 1.09 16.17
CA ASP A 308 -19.22 2.20 15.24
C ASP A 308 -18.24 1.85 14.12
N ALA A 309 -17.09 1.26 14.47
CA ALA A 309 -16.15 0.73 13.48
C ALA A 309 -16.77 -0.37 12.62
N LEU A 310 -17.62 -1.23 13.21
CA LEU A 310 -18.30 -2.30 12.48
C LEU A 310 -19.29 -1.72 11.44
N ASN A 311 -20.10 -0.75 11.85
CA ASN A 311 -21.06 -0.07 10.98
C ASN A 311 -20.38 0.65 9.82
N GLN A 312 -19.22 1.28 10.08
CA GLN A 312 -18.42 1.99 9.08
C GLN A 312 -18.02 1.11 7.88
N VAL A 313 -17.81 -0.20 8.07
CA VAL A 313 -17.42 -1.12 6.98
C VAL A 313 -18.46 -1.21 5.86
N SER A 314 -19.72 -0.91 6.17
CA SER A 314 -20.84 -0.97 5.22
C SER A 314 -21.05 0.34 4.45
N MET A 315 -20.21 1.35 4.68
CA MET A 315 -20.32 2.67 4.07
C MET A 315 -19.11 2.97 3.18
N GLU A 316 -19.33 3.66 2.07
CA GLU A 316 -18.25 4.21 1.23
C GLU A 316 -17.74 5.54 1.78
N GLN A 317 -18.61 6.33 2.44
CA GLN A 317 -18.20 7.52 3.16
C GLN A 317 -17.60 7.14 4.52
N TYR A 318 -16.49 7.77 4.89
CA TYR A 318 -15.92 7.67 6.22
C TYR A 318 -16.60 8.69 7.13
N VAL A 319 -17.20 8.24 8.23
CA VAL A 319 -18.00 9.09 9.14
C VAL A 319 -17.44 9.13 10.56
N LEU A 320 -16.43 8.32 10.85
CA LEU A 320 -15.77 8.30 12.15
C LEU A 320 -14.71 9.41 12.25
N PRO A 321 -14.32 9.85 13.46
CA PRO A 321 -13.27 10.84 13.60
C PRO A 321 -11.92 10.32 13.08
N VAL A 322 -11.27 11.09 12.19
CA VAL A 322 -9.89 10.82 11.74
C VAL A 322 -8.88 11.09 12.86
N LEU A 323 -9.13 12.12 13.67
CA LEU A 323 -8.39 12.40 14.89
C LEU A 323 -9.27 12.11 16.11
N VAL A 324 -8.68 11.60 17.18
CA VAL A 324 -9.37 11.42 18.46
C VAL A 324 -9.77 12.80 18.99
N PRO A 325 -11.08 13.08 19.19
CA PRO A 325 -11.57 14.38 19.60
C PRO A 325 -10.90 14.93 20.85
N ALA A 326 -10.78 16.25 20.97
CA ALA A 326 -10.21 16.90 22.14
C ALA A 326 -10.95 16.45 23.42
N GLY A 327 -10.18 16.16 24.48
CA GLY A 327 -10.72 15.67 25.76
C GLY A 327 -11.00 14.17 25.83
N GLN A 328 -10.96 13.43 24.70
CA GLN A 328 -11.04 11.97 24.72
C GLN A 328 -9.65 11.34 24.87
N LYS A 329 -9.59 10.14 25.47
CA LYS A 329 -8.35 9.37 25.57
C LYS A 329 -8.11 8.64 24.26
N TRP A 330 -6.85 8.61 23.81
CA TRP A 330 -6.46 7.71 22.72
C TRP A 330 -6.35 6.29 23.27
N GLU A 331 -6.88 5.31 22.55
CA GLU A 331 -6.89 3.92 22.99
C GLU A 331 -6.20 3.03 21.97
N THR A 332 -5.33 2.15 22.47
CA THR A 332 -4.70 1.11 21.67
C THR A 332 -5.78 0.17 21.12
N PRO A 333 -5.89 0.00 19.79
CA PRO A 333 -6.95 -0.81 19.21
C PRO A 333 -6.71 -2.31 19.47
N PRO A 334 -7.77 -3.15 19.47
CA PRO A 334 -7.62 -4.60 19.69
C PRO A 334 -6.77 -5.31 18.63
N GLY A 335 -6.60 -4.72 17.44
CA GLY A 335 -5.72 -5.23 16.39
C GLY A 335 -4.22 -4.92 16.59
N ALA A 336 -3.87 -4.07 17.56
CA ALA A 336 -2.48 -3.81 17.90
C ALA A 336 -1.80 -5.06 18.48
N PHE A 337 -0.54 -5.29 18.11
CA PHE A 337 0.26 -6.43 18.58
C PHE A 337 -0.37 -7.81 18.28
N GLY A 338 -1.29 -7.85 17.31
CA GLY A 338 -2.01 -9.07 16.93
C GLY A 338 -1.06 -10.12 16.36
N ARG A 339 -1.05 -11.32 16.95
CA ARG A 339 -0.21 -12.46 16.54
C ARG A 339 -0.81 -13.29 15.39
N GLU A 340 -1.68 -12.70 14.57
CA GLU A 340 -2.32 -13.42 13.47
C GLU A 340 -1.25 -13.91 12.48
N ALA A 341 -0.92 -15.20 12.57
CA ALA A 341 0.04 -15.83 11.68
C ALA A 341 -0.56 -15.89 10.27
N CYS A 342 0.13 -15.31 9.29
CA CYS A 342 -0.22 -15.47 7.89
C CYS A 342 -0.12 -16.96 7.54
N GLY A 343 -1.15 -17.55 6.91
CA GLY A 343 -1.22 -18.99 6.60
C GLY A 343 -0.19 -19.52 5.58
N SER A 344 0.93 -18.84 5.39
CA SER A 344 2.01 -19.19 4.47
C SER A 344 3.00 -20.21 5.01
N ASP A 345 2.84 -20.65 6.27
CA ASP A 345 3.70 -21.64 6.92
C ASP A 345 3.46 -23.07 6.41
#